data_AF-A0A101E9K8-F1
#
_entry.id   AF-A0A101E9K8-F1
#
_cell.length_a   1.000
_cell.length_b   1.000
_cell.length_c   1.000
_cell.angle_alpha   90.00
_cell.angle_beta   90.00
_cell.angle_gamma   90.00
#
_symmetry.space_group_name_H-M   'P 1'
#
loop_
_entity.id
_entity.type
_entity.pdbx_description
1 polymer ?
#
loop_
_entity_poly.entity_id
_entity_poly.type
_entity_poly.pdbx_seq_one_letter_code
_entity_poly.pdbx_strand_id
1 'polypeptide(L)'
;MPSWLMPFLKGLLFGTAVGVLNNFISIKAAFPKKSLNNEKTKRRLAGAYVLRYLINFSALFLVYKNIPVLMGTALGLTVVKNIILICYIYKRKG
;
A
#
# COMPACT_ATOMS: atom_id res chain seq x y z
N MET A 1 21.15 21.04 -5.41
CA MET A 1 20.24 19.92 -5.71
C MET A 1 19.12 20.41 -6.61
N PRO A 2 18.59 19.60 -7.54
CA PRO A 2 17.47 19.99 -8.38
C PRO A 2 16.24 20.36 -7.52
N SER A 3 15.53 21.43 -7.88
CA SER A 3 14.38 21.95 -7.10
C SER A 3 13.22 20.94 -6.95
N TRP A 4 13.13 19.96 -7.85
CA TRP A 4 12.13 18.90 -7.86
C TRP A 4 12.47 17.68 -6.99
N LEU A 5 13.72 17.56 -6.52
CA LEU A 5 14.19 16.40 -5.76
C LEU A 5 13.57 16.34 -4.35
N MET A 6 13.52 17.48 -3.65
CA MET A 6 12.98 17.54 -2.29
C MET A 6 11.49 17.19 -2.23
N PRO A 7 10.62 17.74 -3.11
CA PRO A 7 9.21 17.37 -3.15
C PRO A 7 9.01 15.91 -3.56
N PHE A 8 9.82 15.39 -4.49
CA PHE A 8 9.79 13.98 -4.86
C PHE A 8 10.08 13.04 -3.67
N LEU A 9 11.13 13.32 -2.90
CA LEU A 9 11.47 12.54 -1.69
C LEU A 9 10.37 12.58 -0.64
N LYS A 10 9.75 13.75 -0.43
CA LYS A 10 8.57 13.87 0.46
C LYS A 10 7.42 12.98 -0.03
N GLY A 11 7.15 13.02 -1.33
CA GLY A 11 6.15 12.16 -1.97
C GLY A 11 6.46 10.68 -1.78
N LEU A 12 7.73 10.29 -1.95
CA LEU A 12 8.19 8.91 -1.81
C LEU A 12 8.05 8.40 -0.38
N LEU A 13 8.47 9.19 0.61
CA LEU A 13 8.27 8.85 2.02
C LEU A 13 6.79 8.73 2.38
N PHE A 14 5.97 9.67 1.91
CA PHE A 14 4.52 9.63 2.14
C PHE A 14 3.87 8.39 1.51
N GLY A 15 4.14 8.12 0.24
CA GLY A 15 3.60 6.95 -0.46
C GLY A 15 4.07 5.63 0.16
N THR A 16 5.31 5.57 0.62
CA THR A 16 5.85 4.39 1.32
C THR A 16 5.14 4.20 2.67
N ALA A 17 4.97 5.25 3.47
CA ALA A 17 4.27 5.18 4.75
C ALA A 17 2.80 4.73 4.58
N VAL A 18 2.08 5.33 3.63
CA VAL A 18 0.71 4.92 3.29
C VAL A 18 0.67 3.46 2.83
N GLY A 19 1.58 3.07 1.94
CA GLY A 19 1.65 1.69 1.42
C GLY A 19 1.87 0.66 2.53
N VAL A 20 2.75 0.97 3.50
CA VAL A 20 3.06 0.09 4.63
C VAL A 20 1.84 -0.07 5.53
N LEU A 21 1.21 1.04 5.94
CA LEU A 21 0.00 1.02 6.78
C LEU A 21 -1.14 0.23 6.12
N ASN A 22 -1.36 0.51 4.83
CA ASN A 22 -2.42 -0.14 4.05
C ASN A 22 -2.18 -1.66 3.95
N ASN A 23 -0.92 -2.07 3.88
CA ASN A 23 -0.56 -3.48 3.91
C ASN A 23 -0.76 -4.14 5.28
N PHE A 24 -0.42 -3.47 6.38
CA PHE A 24 -0.68 -3.99 7.72
C PHE A 24 -2.17 -4.28 7.93
N ILE A 25 -3.05 -3.39 7.46
CA ILE A 25 -4.49 -3.58 7.50
C ILE A 25 -4.91 -4.78 6.64
N SER A 26 -4.37 -4.89 5.42
CA SER A 26 -4.65 -6.00 4.50
C SER A 26 -4.24 -7.37 5.08
N ILE A 27 -3.05 -7.47 5.69
CA ILE A 27 -2.57 -8.71 6.33
C ILE A 27 -3.45 -9.09 7.51
N LYS A 28 -3.83 -8.13 8.36
CA LYS A 28 -4.73 -8.37 9.50
C LYS A 28 -6.13 -8.79 9.04
N ALA A 29 -6.56 -8.36 7.85
CA ALA A 29 -7.81 -8.80 7.24
C ALA A 29 -7.71 -10.21 6.64
N ALA A 30 -6.56 -10.56 6.06
CA ALA A 30 -6.28 -11.85 5.43
C ALA A 30 -6.07 -12.99 6.44
N PHE A 31 -5.51 -12.68 7.62
CA PHE A 31 -5.28 -13.65 8.70
C PHE A 31 -6.14 -13.33 9.93
N PRO A 32 -7.47 -13.57 9.87
CA PRO A 32 -8.34 -13.34 11.01
C PRO A 32 -7.96 -14.29 12.16
N LYS A 33 -7.86 -13.76 13.39
CA LYS A 33 -7.61 -14.55 14.62
C LYS A 33 -8.73 -15.54 14.96
N LYS A 34 -9.91 -15.41 14.36
CA LYS A 34 -11.05 -16.32 14.51
C LYS A 34 -11.24 -17.12 13.23
N SER A 35 -11.49 -18.42 13.33
CA SER A 35 -11.87 -19.22 12.17
C SER A 35 -13.20 -18.68 11.62
N LEU A 36 -13.13 -18.11 10.42
CA LEU A 36 -14.29 -17.62 9.69
C LEU A 36 -14.61 -18.63 8.60
N ASN A 37 -15.91 -18.87 8.38
CA ASN A 37 -16.38 -19.69 7.27
C ASN A 37 -15.84 -19.15 5.94
N ASN A 38 -15.57 -20.02 4.96
CA ASN A 38 -14.87 -19.70 3.71
C ASN A 38 -15.51 -18.51 2.95
N GLU A 39 -16.83 -18.43 2.93
CA GLU A 39 -17.62 -17.30 2.38
C GLU A 39 -17.29 -15.94 3.02
N LYS A 40 -17.25 -15.90 4.36
CA LYS A 40 -16.99 -14.66 5.12
C LYS A 40 -15.54 -14.21 4.97
N THR A 41 -14.61 -15.15 4.88
CA THR A 41 -13.19 -14.89 4.62
C THR A 41 -12.98 -14.25 3.25
N LYS A 42 -13.63 -14.78 2.19
CA LYS A 42 -13.57 -14.19 0.85
C LYS A 42 -14.11 -12.76 0.81
N ARG A 43 -15.29 -12.50 1.42
CA ARG A 43 -15.87 -11.14 1.47
C ARG A 43 -14.99 -10.16 2.23
N ARG A 44 -14.41 -10.57 3.37
CA ARG A 44 -13.50 -9.74 4.16
C ARG A 44 -12.23 -9.41 3.38
N LEU A 45 -11.67 -10.38 2.67
CA LEU A 45 -10.49 -10.18 1.83
C LEU A 45 -10.79 -9.22 0.67
N ALA A 46 -11.92 -9.42 -0.03
CA ALA A 46 -12.36 -8.53 -1.09
C ALA A 46 -12.56 -7.08 -0.59
N GLY A 47 -13.21 -6.90 0.57
CA GLY A 47 -13.38 -5.58 1.19
C GLY A 47 -12.05 -4.93 1.54
N ALA A 48 -11.07 -5.69 2.05
CA ALA A 48 -9.73 -5.17 2.32
C ALA A 48 -9.00 -4.74 1.03
N TYR A 49 -9.16 -5.46 -0.07
CA TYR A 49 -8.63 -5.06 -1.37
C TYR A 49 -9.27 -3.78 -1.90
N VAL A 50 -10.59 -3.64 -1.82
CA VAL A 50 -11.30 -2.42 -2.21
C VAL A 50 -10.84 -1.23 -1.37
N LEU A 51 -10.77 -1.40 -0.04
CA LEU A 51 -10.29 -0.37 0.88
C LEU A 51 -8.85 0.04 0.56
N ARG A 52 -8.00 -0.94 0.19
CA ARG A 52 -6.62 -0.67 -0.21
C ARG A 52 -6.57 0.25 -1.44
N TYR A 53 -7.38 -0.02 -2.46
CA TYR A 53 -7.45 0.83 -3.66
C TYR A 53 -7.99 2.22 -3.34
N LEU A 54 -9.02 2.32 -2.50
CA LEU A 54 -9.56 3.62 -2.07
C LEU A 54 -8.50 4.47 -1.35
N ILE A 55 -7.75 3.88 -0.41
CA ILE A 55 -6.67 4.58 0.31
C ILE A 55 -5.56 5.02 -0.66
N ASN A 56 -5.14 4.15 -1.58
CA ASN A 56 -4.12 4.51 -2.57
C ASN A 56 -4.60 5.65 -3.49
N PHE A 57 -5.85 5.60 -3.93
CA PHE A 57 -6.44 6.63 -4.78
C PHE A 57 -6.54 7.97 -4.02
N SER A 58 -7.03 7.95 -2.78
CA SER A 58 -7.07 9.14 -1.91
C SER A 58 -5.69 9.73 -1.65
N ALA A 59 -4.66 8.88 -1.46
CA ALA A 59 -3.29 9.34 -1.25
C ALA A 59 -2.74 10.05 -2.50
N LEU A 60 -2.98 9.52 -3.70
CA LEU A 60 -2.61 10.17 -4.96
C LEU A 60 -3.41 11.46 -5.18
N PHE A 61 -4.71 11.43 -4.88
CA PHE A 61 -5.58 12.60 -4.96
C PHE A 61 -5.19 13.70 -3.98
N LEU A 62 -4.56 13.39 -2.84
CA LEU A 62 -4.12 14.43 -1.89
C LEU A 62 -2.89 15.19 -2.38
N VAL A 63 -2.04 14.54 -3.19
CA VAL A 63 -0.77 15.10 -3.68
C VAL A 63 -0.81 15.53 -5.15
N TYR A 64 -1.96 15.39 -5.84
CA TYR A 64 -2.08 15.59 -7.28
C TYR A 64 -1.59 16.95 -7.80
N LYS A 65 -1.68 18.00 -6.97
CA LYS A 65 -1.28 19.37 -7.33
C LYS A 65 0.23 19.52 -7.53
N ASN A 66 1.05 18.62 -7.01
CA ASN A 66 2.51 18.70 -7.11
C ASN A 66 3.07 17.45 -7.80
N ILE A 67 3.39 17.58 -9.09
CA ILE A 67 3.79 16.46 -9.96
C ILE A 67 4.97 15.66 -9.37
N PRO A 68 6.09 16.28 -8.93
CA PRO A 68 7.17 15.52 -8.30
C PRO A 68 6.72 14.73 -7.05
N VAL A 69 5.88 15.32 -6.20
CA VAL A 69 5.34 14.64 -5.01
C VAL A 69 4.46 13.46 -5.44
N LEU A 70 3.58 13.66 -6.42
CA LEU A 70 2.71 12.63 -6.97
C LEU A 70 3.50 11.44 -7.51
N MET A 71 4.54 11.69 -8.30
CA MET A 71 5.43 10.64 -8.83
C MET A 71 6.13 9.89 -7.70
N GLY A 72 6.67 10.62 -6.71
CA GLY A 72 7.27 10.01 -5.52
C GLY A 72 6.28 9.12 -4.79
N THR A 73 5.05 9.60 -4.56
CA THR A 73 3.99 8.84 -3.88
C THR A 73 3.59 7.59 -4.65
N ALA A 74 3.42 7.68 -5.96
CA ALA A 74 3.11 6.54 -6.82
C ALA A 74 4.22 5.47 -6.77
N LEU A 75 5.49 5.88 -6.80
CA LEU A 75 6.63 4.98 -6.65
C LEU A 75 6.67 4.34 -5.26
N GLY A 76 6.52 5.12 -4.19
CA GLY A 76 6.49 4.60 -2.82
C GLY A 76 5.39 3.55 -2.61
N LEU A 77 4.18 3.81 -3.10
CA LEU A 77 3.05 2.87 -3.06
C LEU A 77 3.36 1.56 -3.82
N THR A 78 4.06 1.66 -4.96
CA THR A 78 4.41 0.52 -5.83
C THR A 78 5.53 -0.32 -5.22
N VAL A 79 6.60 0.31 -4.73
CA VAL A 79 7.74 -0.36 -4.12
C VAL A 79 7.29 -1.21 -2.93
N VAL A 80 6.44 -0.64 -2.07
CA VAL A 80 5.91 -1.39 -0.92
C VAL A 80 5.17 -2.65 -1.37
N LYS A 81 4.28 -2.55 -2.38
CA LYS A 81 3.57 -3.72 -2.94
C LYS A 81 4.53 -4.82 -3.38
N ASN A 82 5.62 -4.47 -4.07
CA ASN A 82 6.62 -5.44 -4.53
C ASN A 82 7.44 -6.05 -3.39
N ILE A 83 7.90 -5.24 -2.42
CA ILE A 83 8.65 -5.74 -1.26
C ILE A 83 7.83 -6.77 -0.49
N ILE A 84 6.54 -6.49 -0.26
CA ILE A 84 5.65 -7.40 0.46
C ILE A 84 5.43 -8.69 -0.32
N LEU A 85 5.21 -8.61 -1.64
CA LEU A 85 5.08 -9.77 -2.51
C LEU A 85 6.33 -10.67 -2.40
N ILE A 86 7.51 -10.06 -2.49
CA ILE A 86 8.80 -10.76 -2.37
C ILE A 86 8.93 -11.41 -0.98
N CYS A 87 8.69 -10.67 0.11
CA CYS A 87 8.73 -11.21 1.46
C CYS A 87 7.76 -12.39 1.64
N TYR A 88 6.57 -12.32 1.05
CA TYR A 88 5.57 -13.38 1.16
C TYR A 88 5.97 -14.64 0.37
N ILE A 89 6.53 -14.47 -0.82
CA ILE A 89 7.08 -15.57 -1.63
C ILE A 89 8.25 -16.23 -0.90
N TYR A 90 9.16 -15.43 -0.33
CA TYR A 90 10.34 -15.94 0.39
C TYR A 90 9.95 -16.71 1.65
N LYS A 91 8.98 -16.20 2.43
CA LYS A 91 8.48 -16.84 3.65
C LYS A 91 7.68 -18.13 3.38
N ARG A 92 7.22 -18.36 2.15
CA ARG A 92 6.53 -19.61 1.75
C ARG A 92 7.51 -20.71 1.29
N LYS A 93 8.77 -20.35 1.00
CA LYS A 93 9.82 -21.28 0.54
C LYS A 93 10.72 -21.82 1.66
N GLY A 94 10.65 -21.25 2.87
CA GLY A 94 11.32 -21.76 4.06
C GLY A 94 10.31 -22.30 5.06
#